data_AF-A0A372IGB4-F1
#
_entry.id   AF-A0A372IGB4-F1
#
_cell.length_a   1.000
_cell.length_b   1.000
_cell.length_c   1.000
_cell.angle_alpha   90.00
_cell.angle_beta   90.00
_cell.angle_gamma   90.00
#
_symmetry.space_group_name_H-M   'P 1'
#
loop_
_entity.id
_entity.type
_entity.pdbx_description
1 polymer ?
#
loop_
_entity_poly.entity_id
_entity_poly.type
_entity_poly.pdbx_seq_one_letter_code
_entity_poly.pdbx_strand_id
1 'polypeptide(L)'
;MQEPSTHETKNMSAWIFGGKSQARWTQVMRRHKSQFQNPLRQNYHHVKVVQELLGIRLDQLENLVVFVGSAEPKTEMPPNVFWNRRDLSNYIASRKTVRFTDSEVRDFAHKLRSSALEATKETRRAHVHHVREKATRKETDLTKCPRCGSKMIERTNRKTEQTFFGCSRYPQCRGKRQVK
;
A
#
# COMPACT_ATOMS: atom_id res chain seq x y z
N MET A 1 -23.56 -18.28 -2.55
CA MET A 1 -22.48 -18.30 -3.55
C MET A 1 -21.83 -16.92 -3.53
N GLN A 2 -20.55 -16.82 -3.17
CA GLN A 2 -19.79 -15.57 -3.09
C GLN A 2 -18.71 -15.60 -4.18
N GLU A 3 -18.76 -14.63 -5.10
CA GLU A 3 -17.76 -14.47 -6.15
C GLU A 3 -16.40 -14.01 -5.58
N PRO A 4 -15.27 -14.44 -6.18
CA PRO A 4 -13.94 -14.07 -5.73
C PRO A 4 -13.62 -12.65 -6.21
N SER A 5 -14.07 -11.67 -5.45
CA SER A 5 -13.82 -10.27 -5.73
C SER A 5 -12.78 -9.72 -4.74
N THR A 6 -11.63 -9.33 -5.27
CA THR A 6 -10.44 -8.89 -4.50
C THR A 6 -10.62 -7.47 -3.96
N HIS A 7 -11.46 -7.34 -2.95
CA HIS A 7 -11.69 -6.05 -2.28
C HIS A 7 -10.79 -5.92 -1.04
N GLU A 8 -9.93 -4.91 -1.03
CA GLU A 8 -9.22 -4.50 0.19
C GLU A 8 -10.19 -3.71 1.08
N THR A 9 -10.55 -4.29 2.24
CA THR A 9 -11.36 -3.62 3.25
C THR A 9 -10.45 -2.88 4.23
N LYS A 10 -10.44 -1.55 4.19
CA LYS A 10 -9.77 -0.73 5.22
C LYS A 10 -10.80 -0.26 6.26
N ASN A 11 -10.75 -0.85 7.46
CA ASN A 11 -11.54 -0.40 8.60
C ASN A 11 -10.91 0.89 9.17
N MET A 12 -11.43 2.05 8.77
CA MET A 12 -10.89 3.36 9.14
C MET A 12 -12.02 4.30 9.59
N SER A 13 -11.74 5.10 10.62
CA SER A 13 -12.64 6.13 11.14
C SER A 13 -11.95 7.50 11.05
N ALA A 14 -12.08 8.21 9.92
CA ALA A 14 -11.37 9.46 9.68
C ALA A 14 -11.78 10.16 8.37
N TRP A 15 -11.41 11.43 8.24
CA TRP A 15 -11.45 12.10 6.95
C TRP A 15 -10.30 11.63 6.06
N ILE A 16 -10.60 11.34 4.81
CA ILE A 16 -9.63 10.86 3.83
C ILE A 16 -9.52 11.88 2.69
N PHE A 17 -8.28 12.24 2.39
CA PHE A 17 -7.90 13.14 1.30
C PHE A 17 -7.02 12.35 0.34
N GLY A 18 -7.43 12.26 -0.91
CA GLY A 18 -6.75 11.42 -1.90
C GLY A 18 -7.32 11.56 -3.30
N GLY A 19 -6.48 11.30 -4.30
CA GLY A 19 -6.88 11.23 -5.71
C GLY A 19 -6.23 10.04 -6.44
N LYS A 20 -6.75 9.74 -7.64
CA LYS A 20 -6.30 8.59 -8.46
C LYS A 20 -4.80 8.62 -8.78
N SER A 21 -4.26 9.79 -9.12
CA SER A 21 -2.86 9.97 -9.53
C SER A 21 -1.88 10.06 -8.35
N GLN A 22 -2.37 10.33 -7.13
CA GLN A 22 -1.52 10.54 -5.98
C GLN A 22 -0.90 9.23 -5.49
N ALA A 23 0.40 9.24 -5.20
CA ALA A 23 1.09 8.05 -4.69
C ALA A 23 0.64 7.66 -3.27
N ARG A 24 0.32 8.66 -2.45
CA ARG A 24 -0.07 8.53 -1.05
C ARG A 24 -1.32 9.34 -0.78
N TRP A 25 -2.17 8.84 0.09
CA TRP A 25 -3.35 9.54 0.58
C TRP A 25 -3.13 9.95 2.03
N THR A 26 -3.92 10.93 2.48
CA THR A 26 -3.84 11.47 3.83
C THR A 26 -5.10 11.12 4.59
N GLN A 27 -4.92 10.58 5.79
CA GLN A 27 -5.97 10.40 6.79
C GLN A 27 -5.84 11.52 7.82
N VAL A 28 -6.96 12.14 8.16
CA VAL A 28 -7.05 13.12 9.25
C VAL A 28 -8.02 12.60 10.30
N MET A 29 -7.49 12.36 11.49
CA MET A 29 -8.27 11.96 12.66
C MET A 29 -8.05 12.99 13.76
N ARG A 30 -9.10 13.76 14.08
CA ARG A 30 -9.04 14.89 15.02
C ARG A 30 -7.90 15.86 14.64
N ARG A 31 -6.87 15.98 15.48
CA ARG A 31 -5.70 16.87 15.26
C ARG A 31 -4.52 16.18 14.58
N HIS A 32 -4.58 14.86 14.38
CA HIS A 32 -3.48 14.10 13.81
C HIS A 32 -3.71 13.82 12.32
N LYS A 33 -2.66 14.05 11.53
CA LYS A 33 -2.62 13.70 10.11
C LYS A 33 -1.60 12.60 9.90
N SER A 34 -1.99 11.55 9.20
CA SER A 34 -1.10 10.48 8.79
C SER A 34 -1.24 10.25 7.29
N GLN A 35 -0.15 9.83 6.66
CA GLN A 35 -0.19 9.46 5.25
C GLN A 35 -0.09 7.94 5.12
N PHE A 36 -0.80 7.39 4.15
CA PHE A 36 -0.75 5.98 3.79
C PHE A 36 -0.63 5.82 2.28
N GLN A 37 -0.24 4.63 1.82
CA GLN A 37 -0.14 4.36 0.38
C GLN A 37 -1.53 4.40 -0.25
N ASN A 38 -1.63 4.94 -1.46
CA ASN A 38 -2.89 4.97 -2.20
C ASN A 38 -3.42 3.53 -2.39
N PRO A 39 -4.61 3.18 -1.87
CA PRO A 39 -5.18 1.83 -1.98
C PRO A 39 -5.35 1.37 -3.43
N LEU A 40 -5.70 2.28 -4.36
CA LEU A 40 -5.82 1.93 -5.78
C LEU A 40 -4.49 1.45 -6.36
N ARG A 41 -3.38 2.04 -5.92
CA ARG A 41 -2.04 1.63 -6.36
C ARG A 41 -1.63 0.32 -5.69
N GLN A 42 -1.97 0.11 -4.42
CA GLN A 42 -1.76 -1.19 -3.75
C GLN A 42 -2.54 -2.30 -4.45
N ASN A 43 -3.83 -2.10 -4.71
CA ASN A 43 -4.69 -3.05 -5.41
C ASN A 43 -4.24 -3.32 -6.84
N TYR A 44 -3.63 -2.35 -7.54
CA TYR A 44 -3.08 -2.61 -8.87
C TYR A 44 -2.00 -3.71 -8.87
N HIS A 45 -1.16 -3.76 -7.83
CA HIS A 45 -0.17 -4.84 -7.70
C HIS A 45 -0.85 -6.20 -7.45
N HIS A 46 -1.91 -6.23 -6.65
CA HIS A 46 -2.70 -7.46 -6.45
C HIS A 46 -3.38 -7.93 -7.74
N VAL A 47 -3.99 -7.01 -8.49
CA VAL A 47 -4.59 -7.26 -9.80
C VAL A 47 -3.56 -7.82 -10.78
N LYS A 48 -2.32 -7.28 -10.78
CA LYS A 48 -1.24 -7.77 -11.62
C LYS A 48 -0.83 -9.21 -11.31
N VAL A 49 -0.73 -9.56 -10.03
CA VAL A 49 -0.43 -10.93 -9.62
C VAL A 49 -1.55 -11.88 -10.04
N VAL A 50 -2.81 -11.49 -9.87
CA VAL A 50 -3.97 -12.30 -10.30
C VAL A 50 -4.00 -12.46 -11.82
N GLN A 51 -3.70 -11.39 -12.56
CA GLN A 51 -3.58 -11.40 -14.02
C GLN A 51 -2.55 -12.44 -14.48
N GLU A 52 -1.35 -12.43 -13.90
CA GLU A 52 -0.26 -13.36 -14.23
C GLU A 52 -0.60 -14.80 -13.85
N LEU A 53 -1.16 -15.01 -12.65
CA LEU A 53 -1.50 -16.35 -12.16
C LEU A 53 -2.62 -17.01 -12.98
N LEU A 54 -3.63 -16.23 -13.36
CA LEU A 54 -4.81 -16.76 -14.05
C LEU A 54 -4.69 -16.69 -15.57
N GLY A 55 -3.73 -15.93 -16.11
CA GLY A 55 -3.54 -15.74 -17.54
C GLY A 55 -4.63 -14.89 -18.19
N ILE A 56 -5.26 -14.00 -17.43
CA ILE A 56 -6.38 -13.15 -17.89
C ILE A 56 -5.91 -11.76 -18.28
N ARG A 57 -6.64 -11.05 -19.16
CA ARG A 57 -6.27 -9.69 -19.54
C ARG A 57 -6.69 -8.69 -18.45
N LEU A 58 -5.94 -7.59 -18.32
CA LEU A 58 -6.20 -6.55 -17.30
C LEU A 58 -7.57 -5.88 -17.45
N ASP A 59 -8.06 -5.75 -18.67
CA ASP A 59 -9.38 -5.15 -18.97
C ASP A 59 -10.54 -6.05 -18.51
N GLN A 60 -10.26 -7.30 -18.16
CA GLN A 60 -11.21 -8.24 -17.56
C GLN A 60 -11.19 -8.20 -16.01
N LEU A 61 -10.32 -7.40 -15.40
CA LEU A 61 -10.23 -7.21 -13.95
C LEU A 61 -10.56 -5.78 -13.56
N GLU A 62 -11.46 -5.62 -12.59
CA GLU A 62 -11.76 -4.31 -12.01
C GLU A 62 -11.00 -4.09 -10.69
N ASN A 63 -10.33 -2.94 -10.56
CA ASN A 63 -9.66 -2.54 -9.33
C ASN A 63 -10.64 -1.76 -8.44
N LEU A 64 -11.24 -2.45 -7.48
CA LEU A 64 -12.24 -1.89 -6.57
C LEU A 64 -11.65 -1.71 -5.16
N VAL A 65 -11.89 -0.56 -4.54
CA VAL A 65 -11.47 -0.25 -3.16
C VAL A 65 -12.70 0.07 -2.33
N VAL A 66 -12.77 -0.47 -1.10
CA VAL A 66 -13.92 -0.25 -0.22
C VAL A 66 -13.44 0.16 1.16
N PHE A 67 -13.82 1.36 1.58
CA PHE A 67 -13.69 1.78 2.97
C PHE A 67 -14.93 1.31 3.72
N VAL A 68 -14.71 0.61 4.84
CA VAL A 68 -15.78 0.15 5.73
C VAL A 68 -15.58 0.84 7.07
N GLY A 69 -16.64 1.41 7.64
CA GLY A 69 -16.58 2.17 8.89
C GLY A 69 -17.09 3.59 8.70
N SER A 70 -16.55 4.52 9.49
CA SER A 70 -16.93 5.94 9.49
C SER A 70 -15.93 6.84 8.75
N ALA A 71 -15.22 6.28 7.78
CA ALA A 71 -14.34 7.08 6.93
C ALA A 71 -15.18 7.94 5.98
N GLU A 72 -14.78 9.20 5.80
CA GLU A 72 -15.46 10.14 4.90
C GLU A 72 -14.48 10.71 3.88
N PRO A 73 -14.84 10.75 2.59
CA PRO A 73 -14.07 11.47 1.59
C PRO A 73 -14.19 12.98 1.82
N LYS A 74 -13.06 13.69 1.74
CA LYS A 74 -13.02 15.17 1.71
C LYS A 74 -12.44 15.72 0.39
N THR A 75 -12.23 14.85 -0.58
CA THR A 75 -11.86 15.19 -1.96
C THR A 75 -12.73 14.39 -2.92
N GLU A 76 -12.80 14.81 -4.18
CA GLU A 76 -13.46 14.02 -5.23
C GLU A 76 -12.78 12.65 -5.33
N MET A 77 -13.59 11.59 -5.25
CA MET A 77 -13.10 10.22 -5.23
C MET A 77 -13.32 9.52 -6.57
N PRO A 78 -12.38 8.68 -7.01
CA PRO A 78 -12.56 7.89 -8.22
C PRO A 78 -13.79 6.97 -8.10
N PRO A 79 -14.48 6.68 -9.23
CA PRO A 79 -15.73 5.91 -9.24
C PRO A 79 -15.58 4.46 -8.77
N ASN A 80 -14.35 3.95 -8.69
CA ASN A 80 -14.01 2.62 -8.21
C ASN A 80 -13.61 2.57 -6.73
N VAL A 81 -13.92 3.63 -5.97
CA VAL A 81 -13.69 3.74 -4.52
C VAL A 81 -15.03 3.91 -3.81
N PHE A 82 -15.41 2.92 -3.01
CA PHE A 82 -16.68 2.86 -2.29
C PHE A 82 -16.47 3.15 -0.79
N TRP A 83 -17.46 3.77 -0.16
CA TRP A 83 -17.39 4.21 1.25
C TRP A 83 -18.27 3.40 2.18
N ASN A 84 -19.07 2.51 1.63
CA ASN A 84 -19.87 1.57 2.38
C ASN A 84 -20.12 0.32 1.54
N ARG A 85 -20.54 -0.75 2.21
CA ARG A 85 -20.84 -2.04 1.56
C ARG A 85 -22.05 -1.96 0.64
N ARG A 86 -23.00 -1.05 0.89
CA ARG A 86 -24.23 -0.93 0.10
C ARG A 86 -23.92 -0.42 -1.32
N ASP A 87 -23.11 0.62 -1.43
CA ASP A 87 -22.70 1.20 -2.71
C ASP A 87 -21.90 0.19 -3.55
N LEU A 88 -21.01 -0.55 -2.89
CA LEU A 88 -20.30 -1.65 -3.54
C LEU A 88 -21.28 -2.72 -4.05
N SER A 89 -22.19 -3.19 -3.20
CA SER A 89 -23.17 -4.22 -3.61
C SER A 89 -24.03 -3.74 -4.77
N ASN A 90 -24.48 -2.48 -4.75
CA ASN A 90 -25.25 -1.87 -5.83
C ASN A 90 -24.43 -1.81 -7.13
N TYR A 91 -23.15 -1.45 -7.04
CA TYR A 91 -22.24 -1.43 -8.17
C TYR A 91 -22.05 -2.84 -8.76
N ILE A 92 -21.75 -3.85 -7.92
CA ILE A 92 -21.59 -5.23 -8.37
C ILE A 92 -22.88 -5.74 -9.01
N ALA A 93 -24.04 -5.49 -8.39
CA ALA A 93 -25.34 -5.89 -8.94
C ALA A 93 -25.69 -5.18 -10.26
N SER A 94 -25.17 -3.97 -10.49
CA SER A 94 -25.35 -3.26 -11.76
C SER A 94 -24.55 -3.88 -12.91
N ARG A 95 -23.54 -4.70 -12.62
CA ARG A 95 -22.73 -5.39 -13.63
C ARG A 95 -23.50 -6.58 -14.19
N LYS A 96 -23.96 -6.46 -15.43
CA LYS A 96 -24.67 -7.54 -16.16
C LYS A 96 -23.79 -8.30 -17.16
N THR A 97 -22.57 -7.83 -17.40
CA THR A 97 -21.69 -8.43 -18.40
C THR A 97 -20.95 -9.61 -17.80
N VAL A 98 -21.38 -10.82 -18.14
CA VAL A 98 -20.64 -12.04 -17.85
C VAL A 98 -19.33 -12.00 -18.64
N ARG A 99 -18.19 -12.00 -17.93
CA ARG A 99 -16.84 -11.97 -18.54
C ARG A 99 -16.19 -13.34 -18.60
N PHE A 100 -16.64 -14.27 -17.78
CA PHE A 100 -16.09 -15.61 -17.62
C PHE A 100 -17.24 -16.60 -17.48
N THR A 101 -17.06 -17.78 -18.05
CA THR A 101 -17.96 -18.92 -17.89
C THR A 101 -17.81 -19.53 -16.51
N ASP A 102 -18.84 -20.26 -16.05
CA ASP A 102 -18.77 -20.97 -14.76
C ASP A 102 -17.60 -21.96 -14.70
N SER A 103 -17.20 -22.53 -15.84
CA SER A 103 -16.03 -23.42 -15.90
C SER A 103 -14.73 -22.66 -15.65
N GLU A 104 -14.54 -21.52 -16.31
CA GLU A 104 -13.37 -20.67 -16.09
C GLU A 104 -13.30 -20.17 -14.64
N VAL A 105 -14.45 -19.77 -14.06
CA VAL A 105 -14.50 -19.36 -12.65
C VAL A 105 -14.11 -20.50 -11.72
N ARG A 106 -14.55 -21.73 -11.99
CA ARG A 106 -14.14 -22.92 -11.21
C ARG A 106 -12.64 -23.18 -11.34
N ASP A 107 -12.09 -23.08 -12.55
CA ASP A 107 -10.66 -23.26 -12.81
C ASP A 107 -9.82 -22.20 -12.11
N PHE A 108 -10.25 -20.94 -12.13
CA PHE A 108 -9.61 -19.85 -11.39
C PHE A 108 -9.64 -20.11 -9.89
N ALA A 109 -10.79 -20.53 -9.35
CA ALA A 109 -10.91 -20.87 -7.94
C ALA A 109 -10.01 -22.05 -7.56
N HIS A 110 -9.80 -23.02 -8.45
CA HIS A 110 -8.87 -24.12 -8.23
C HIS A 110 -7.41 -23.64 -8.24
N LYS A 111 -6.99 -22.86 -9.25
CA LYS A 111 -5.64 -22.28 -9.35
C LYS A 111 -5.29 -21.36 -8.17
N LEU A 112 -6.24 -20.52 -7.73
CA LEU A 112 -6.05 -19.65 -6.57
C LEU A 112 -5.89 -20.46 -5.28
N ARG A 113 -6.68 -21.53 -5.10
CA ARG A 113 -6.56 -22.40 -3.93
C ARG A 113 -5.25 -23.20 -3.94
N SER A 114 -4.86 -23.77 -5.08
CA SER A 114 -3.62 -24.54 -5.19
C SER A 114 -2.39 -23.66 -4.96
N SER A 115 -2.35 -22.46 -5.55
CA SER A 115 -1.26 -21.49 -5.31
C SER A 115 -1.22 -20.97 -3.86
N ALA A 116 -2.38 -20.80 -3.21
CA ALA A 116 -2.43 -20.43 -1.79
C ALA A 116 -1.96 -21.57 -0.86
N LEU A 117 -2.05 -22.83 -1.30
CA LEU A 117 -1.53 -24.01 -0.58
C LEU A 117 -0.02 -24.20 -0.82
N GLU A 118 0.46 -23.92 -2.04
CA GLU A 118 1.88 -23.83 -2.41
C GLU A 118 2.61 -22.66 -1.72
N ALA A 119 1.86 -21.70 -1.14
CA ALA A 119 2.37 -20.71 -0.20
C ALA A 119 2.74 -21.38 1.14
N THR A 120 3.70 -22.29 1.10
CA THR A 120 4.25 -23.02 2.24
C THR A 120 4.81 -22.09 3.32
N LYS A 121 5.03 -22.66 4.51
CA LYS A 121 5.66 -21.95 5.64
C LYS A 121 7.00 -21.31 5.24
N GLU A 122 7.72 -21.89 4.27
CA GLU A 122 8.96 -21.35 3.70
C GLU A 122 8.76 -20.10 2.84
N THR A 123 7.80 -20.07 1.92
CA THR A 123 7.54 -18.85 1.11
C THR A 123 7.05 -17.70 1.99
N ARG A 124 6.25 -17.99 3.04
CA ARG A 124 5.89 -17.00 4.06
C ARG A 124 7.09 -16.52 4.89
N ARG A 125 8.01 -17.41 5.28
CA ARG A 125 9.26 -17.05 5.99
C ARG A 125 10.19 -16.21 5.12
N ALA A 126 10.40 -16.59 3.86
CA ALA A 126 11.21 -15.86 2.90
C ALA A 126 10.65 -14.46 2.63
N HIS A 127 9.32 -14.33 2.50
CA HIS A 127 8.66 -13.03 2.36
C HIS A 127 8.90 -12.13 3.58
N VAL A 128 8.67 -12.65 4.80
CA VAL A 128 8.91 -11.89 6.04
C VAL A 128 10.38 -11.49 6.18
N HIS A 129 11.31 -12.39 5.84
CA HIS A 129 12.74 -12.10 5.83
C HIS A 129 13.08 -10.94 4.88
N HIS A 130 12.60 -11.00 3.64
CA HIS A 130 12.85 -9.97 2.64
C HIS A 130 12.26 -8.60 3.01
N VAL A 131 11.05 -8.58 3.59
CA VAL A 131 10.43 -7.35 4.10
C VAL A 131 11.26 -6.74 5.24
N ARG A 132 11.75 -7.57 6.17
CA ARG A 132 12.63 -7.13 7.26
C ARG A 132 13.97 -6.62 6.74
N GLU A 133 14.61 -7.31 5.81
CA GLU A 133 15.86 -6.86 5.18
C GLU A 133 15.71 -5.52 4.46
N LYS A 134 14.58 -5.30 3.78
CA LYS A 134 14.32 -4.01 3.12
C LYS A 134 14.14 -2.89 4.14
N ALA A 135 13.50 -3.17 5.27
CA ALA A 135 13.37 -2.21 6.37
C ALA A 135 14.74 -1.90 7.00
N THR A 136 15.56 -2.91 7.29
CA THR A 136 16.91 -2.72 7.86
C THR A 136 17.86 -2.05 6.88
N ARG A 137 17.79 -2.34 5.57
CA ARG A 137 18.54 -1.61 4.53
C ARG A 137 18.17 -0.13 4.50
N LYS A 138 16.89 0.19 4.65
CA LYS A 138 16.44 1.59 4.71
C LYS A 138 16.93 2.30 5.97
N GLU A 139 16.90 1.63 7.11
CA GLU A 139 17.42 2.16 8.38
C GLU A 139 18.95 2.33 8.37
N THR A 140 19.68 1.37 7.80
CA THR A 140 21.14 1.46 7.62
C THR A 140 21.53 2.54 6.61
N ASP A 141 20.73 2.78 5.56
CA ASP A 141 20.93 3.93 4.68
C ASP A 141 20.74 5.24 5.46
N LEU A 142 19.70 5.36 6.28
CA LEU A 142 19.44 6.55 7.11
C LEU A 142 20.58 6.87 8.09
N THR A 143 21.24 5.85 8.64
CA THR A 143 22.37 5.98 9.59
C THR A 143 23.72 6.25 8.92
N LYS A 144 23.80 6.19 7.59
CA LYS A 144 25.02 6.49 6.82
C LYS A 144 24.95 7.86 6.15
N CYS A 145 26.09 8.55 6.17
CA CYS A 145 26.24 9.85 5.54
C CYS A 145 26.14 9.73 4.02
N PRO A 146 25.28 10.51 3.34
CA PRO A 146 25.10 10.42 1.89
C PRO A 146 26.32 10.88 1.07
N ARG A 147 27.31 11.54 1.70
CA ARG A 147 28.52 12.02 1.02
C ARG A 147 29.72 11.09 1.16
N CYS A 148 29.87 10.41 2.29
CA CYS A 148 31.08 9.65 2.60
C CYS A 148 30.82 8.29 3.25
N GLY A 149 29.56 7.88 3.39
CA GLY A 149 29.16 6.59 3.96
C GLY A 149 29.41 6.42 5.46
N SER A 150 29.98 7.42 6.15
CA SER A 150 30.30 7.36 7.58
C SER A 150 29.05 7.49 8.45
N LYS A 151 29.12 7.00 9.70
CA LYS A 151 28.00 7.07 10.65
C LYS A 151 27.50 8.50 10.84
N MET A 152 26.18 8.67 10.87
CA MET A 152 25.54 9.94 11.23
C MET A 152 25.26 10.00 12.73
N ILE A 153 25.39 11.20 13.31
CA ILE A 153 25.19 11.48 14.74
C ILE A 153 24.18 12.61 14.86
N GLU A 154 23.23 12.49 15.78
CA GLU A 154 22.28 13.55 16.08
C GLU A 154 23.01 14.74 16.75
N ARG A 155 22.72 15.94 16.27
CA ARG A 155 23.28 17.20 16.77
C ARG A 155 22.17 18.22 16.89
N THR A 156 22.25 19.06 17.91
CA THR A 156 21.31 20.16 18.13
C THR A 156 21.96 21.48 17.77
N ASN A 157 21.28 22.30 16.97
CA ASN A 157 21.73 23.66 16.72
C ASN A 157 21.46 24.55 17.94
N ARG A 158 22.51 25.12 18.54
CA ARG A 158 22.37 25.98 19.73
C ARG A 158 21.53 27.24 19.50
N LYS A 159 21.41 27.74 18.26
CA LYS A 159 20.66 28.98 17.96
C LYS A 159 19.19 28.74 17.63
N THR A 160 18.87 27.61 17.01
CA THR A 160 17.52 27.31 16.53
C THR A 160 16.87 26.15 17.29
N GLU A 161 17.60 25.53 18.22
CA GLU A 161 17.23 24.33 18.99
C GLU A 161 16.81 23.11 18.14
N GLN A 162 16.98 23.18 16.82
CA GLN A 162 16.61 22.12 15.90
C GLN A 162 17.63 20.98 15.93
N THR A 163 17.13 19.75 16.02
CA THR A 163 17.92 18.52 15.89
C THR A 163 18.11 18.15 14.42
N PHE A 164 19.33 17.72 14.08
CA PHE A 164 19.67 17.24 12.74
C PHE A 164 20.72 16.12 12.83
N PHE A 165 20.76 15.25 11.83
CA PHE A 165 21.82 14.26 11.69
C PHE A 165 23.02 14.88 10.97
N GLY A 166 24.15 14.99 11.65
CA GLY A 166 25.43 15.41 11.10
C GLY A 166 26.39 14.24 10.90
N CYS A 167 27.23 14.28 9.87
CA CYS A 167 28.27 13.27 9.66
C CYS A 167 29.26 13.23 10.85
N SER A 168 29.66 12.03 11.28
CA SER A 168 30.65 11.85 12.36
C SER A 168 32.01 12.47 12.03
N ARG A 169 32.42 12.45 10.76
CA ARG A 169 33.70 13.02 10.27
C ARG A 169 33.69 14.55 10.10
N TYR A 170 32.76 15.29 10.69
CA TYR A 170 32.82 16.75 10.68
C TYR A 170 34.10 17.23 11.42
N PRO A 171 34.89 18.19 10.91
CA PRO A 171 34.59 19.12 9.80
C PRO A 171 34.93 18.62 8.38
N GLN A 172 35.63 17.50 8.26
CA GLN A 172 36.11 16.94 6.99
C GLN A 172 34.97 16.51 6.05
N CYS A 173 33.83 16.12 6.60
CA CYS A 173 32.60 15.90 5.83
C CYS A 173 31.42 16.67 6.44
N ARG A 174 30.82 17.55 5.63
CA ARG A 174 29.66 18.39 6.00
C ARG A 174 28.32 17.79 5.57
N GLY A 175 28.24 16.46 5.49
CA GLY A 175 26.99 15.76 5.21
C GLY A 175 25.96 15.99 6.33
N LYS A 176 24.74 16.36 5.95
CA LYS A 176 23.62 16.64 6.85
C LYS A 176 22.34 15.97 6.38
N ARG A 177 21.49 15.53 7.29
CA ARG A 177 20.12 15.09 7.05
C ARG A 177 19.21 15.67 8.13
N GLN A 178 17.99 16.06 7.76
CA GLN A 178 16.99 16.51 8.71
C GLN A 178 16.40 15.31 9.46
N VAL A 179 16.21 15.46 10.77
CA VAL A 179 15.38 14.53 11.55
C VAL A 179 13.93 14.81 11.11
N LYS A 180 13.18 13.77 10.75
CA LYS A 180 11.76 13.88 10.38
C LYS A 180 10.89 14.02 11.62
#